data_AF-A0AAV1QN08-F1
#
_entry.id   AF-A0AAV1QN08-F1
#
_cell.length_a   1.000
_cell.length_b   1.000
_cell.length_c   1.000
_cell.angle_alpha   90.00
_cell.angle_beta   90.00
_cell.angle_gamma   90.00
#
_symmetry.space_group_name_H-M   'P 1'
#
loop_
_entity.id
_entity.type
_entity.pdbx_description
1 polymer ?
#
loop_
_entity_poly.entity_id
_entity_poly.type
_entity_poly.pdbx_seq_one_letter_code
_entity_poly.pdbx_strand_id
1 'polypeptide(L)'
;KSNDDIIIVLRCLDAMLTRRRKQVSLQRAMAFVKRLSTLSLHLLPNASVGILAATRSAVHSFPKCDFLLDNEIQGSGFYLPELDEPEHCNAQNTALWELHTLQRHYHPVVRRLAVHLSLGAPSEGSAALRVDLSRRSAEELFEDYSVRDMTFNPAVAAPSTKKKDHFTVGATLLDAELQRRAESILT
;
A
#
# COMPACT_ATOMS: atom_id res chain seq x y z
N LYS A 1 -12.38 15.04 -5.88
CA LYS A 1 -13.07 14.48 -4.69
C LYS A 1 -12.08 14.57 -3.54
N SER A 2 -12.35 15.33 -2.48
CA SER A 2 -11.46 15.35 -1.30
C SER A 2 -11.83 14.18 -0.39
N ASN A 3 -10.83 13.61 0.29
CA ASN A 3 -10.97 12.47 1.19
C ASN A 3 -11.01 12.94 2.64
N ASP A 4 -11.71 14.05 2.92
CA ASP A 4 -11.62 14.74 4.20
C ASP A 4 -12.27 13.92 5.33
N ASP A 5 -13.32 13.16 5.02
CA ASP A 5 -14.01 12.29 5.98
C ASP A 5 -13.15 11.10 6.46
N ILE A 6 -12.05 10.79 5.75
CA ILE A 6 -11.14 9.72 6.15
C ILE A 6 -10.57 9.98 7.55
N ILE A 7 -10.37 11.23 7.97
CA ILE A 7 -9.89 11.51 9.31
C ILE A 7 -10.84 11.00 10.40
N ILE A 8 -12.16 11.08 10.16
CA ILE A 8 -13.19 10.57 11.07
C ILE A 8 -13.12 9.04 11.09
N VAL A 9 -12.98 8.42 9.92
CA VAL A 9 -12.80 6.97 9.82
C VAL A 9 -11.56 6.51 10.60
N LEU A 10 -10.43 7.19 10.47
CA LEU A 10 -9.19 6.86 11.19
C LEU A 10 -9.36 6.94 12.71
N ARG A 11 -10.04 7.97 13.22
CA ARG A 11 -10.40 8.10 14.65
C ARG A 11 -11.26 6.95 15.13
N CYS A 12 -12.28 6.60 14.36
CA CYS A 12 -13.17 5.49 14.67
C CYS A 12 -12.41 4.15 14.69
N LEU A 13 -11.50 3.94 13.74
CA LEU A 13 -10.66 2.75 13.68
C LEU A 13 -9.72 2.63 14.88
N ASP A 14 -9.04 3.71 15.28
CA ASP A 14 -8.21 3.72 16.50
C ASP A 14 -9.02 3.38 17.76
N ALA A 15 -10.19 4.03 17.91
CA ALA A 15 -11.07 3.79 19.03
C ALA A 15 -11.56 2.33 19.10
N MET A 16 -11.92 1.75 17.95
CA MET A 16 -12.47 0.39 17.88
C MET A 16 -11.39 -0.70 17.93
N LEU A 17 -10.40 -0.65 17.02
CA LEU A 17 -9.43 -1.72 16.80
C LEU A 17 -8.23 -1.65 17.73
N THR A 18 -7.88 -0.48 18.25
CA THR A 18 -6.71 -0.31 19.13
C THR A 18 -7.15 -0.17 20.59
N ARG A 19 -8.01 0.82 20.90
CA ARG A 19 -8.41 1.09 22.29
C ARG A 19 -9.39 0.06 22.86
N ARG A 20 -10.38 -0.36 22.06
CA ARG A 20 -11.40 -1.36 22.45
C ARG A 20 -11.13 -2.77 21.93
N ARG A 21 -9.87 -3.10 21.61
CA ARG A 21 -9.49 -4.38 20.99
C ARG A 21 -10.02 -5.64 21.68
N LYS A 22 -10.19 -5.60 23.01
CA LYS A 22 -10.74 -6.72 23.80
C LYS A 22 -12.22 -7.03 23.51
N GLN A 23 -12.96 -6.07 22.95
CA GLN A 23 -14.38 -6.20 22.60
C GLN A 23 -14.57 -6.58 21.13
N VAL A 24 -13.49 -6.73 20.37
CA VAL A 24 -13.52 -7.02 18.93
C VAL A 24 -13.05 -8.46 18.73
N SER A 25 -13.88 -9.25 18.04
CA SER A 25 -13.53 -10.63 17.69
C SER A 25 -12.41 -10.65 16.63
N LEU A 26 -11.64 -11.73 16.59
CA LEU A 26 -10.57 -11.87 15.60
C LEU A 26 -11.12 -11.86 14.15
N GLN A 27 -12.26 -12.51 13.92
CA GLN A 27 -12.92 -12.53 12.60
C GLN A 27 -13.30 -11.11 12.15
N ARG A 28 -13.88 -10.31 13.06
CA ARG A 28 -14.17 -8.90 12.81
C ARG A 28 -12.90 -8.12 12.48
N ALA A 29 -11.83 -8.31 13.25
CA ALA A 29 -10.55 -7.65 12.98
C ALA A 29 -9.98 -8.01 11.60
N MET A 30 -9.96 -9.29 11.23
CA MET A 30 -9.51 -9.75 9.91
C MET A 30 -10.35 -9.17 8.78
N ALA A 31 -11.67 -9.11 8.94
CA ALA A 31 -12.58 -8.49 7.98
C ALA A 31 -12.29 -7.00 7.78
N PHE A 32 -12.08 -6.25 8.87
CA PHE A 32 -11.67 -4.86 8.77
C PHE A 32 -10.31 -4.70 8.10
N VAL A 33 -9.30 -5.50 8.49
CA VAL A 33 -7.96 -5.45 7.85
C VAL A 33 -8.05 -5.70 6.34
N LYS A 34 -8.83 -6.70 5.92
CA LYS A 34 -9.06 -7.00 4.50
C LYS A 34 -9.75 -5.83 3.79
N ARG A 35 -10.87 -5.34 4.32
CA ARG A 35 -11.62 -4.21 3.73
C ARG A 35 -10.82 -2.92 3.67
N LEU A 36 -10.04 -2.61 4.70
CA LEU A 36 -9.15 -1.44 4.74
C LEU A 36 -8.05 -1.54 3.68
N SER A 37 -7.49 -2.74 3.49
CA SER A 37 -6.49 -2.99 2.45
C SER A 37 -7.09 -2.80 1.05
N THR A 38 -8.30 -3.30 0.81
CA THR A 38 -9.05 -3.04 -0.44
C THR A 38 -9.36 -1.56 -0.63
N LEU A 39 -9.86 -0.89 0.41
CA LEU A 39 -10.19 0.53 0.37
C LEU A 39 -8.97 1.39 0.02
N SER A 40 -7.77 1.05 0.53
CA SER A 40 -6.55 1.82 0.28
C SER A 40 -6.12 1.87 -1.20
N LEU A 41 -6.63 0.98 -2.05
CA LEU A 41 -6.43 1.01 -3.51
C LEU A 41 -7.23 2.11 -4.21
N HIS A 42 -8.33 2.56 -3.61
CA HIS A 42 -9.30 3.47 -4.24
C HIS A 42 -9.20 4.90 -3.71
N LEU A 43 -8.25 5.17 -2.82
CA LEU A 43 -8.10 6.45 -2.13
C LEU A 43 -6.96 7.29 -2.71
N LEU A 44 -6.99 8.59 -2.38
CA LEU A 44 -5.88 9.53 -2.56
C LEU A 44 -4.68 9.10 -1.69
N PRO A 45 -3.44 9.50 -2.05
CA PRO A 45 -2.24 8.92 -1.45
C PRO A 45 -2.12 9.19 0.05
N ASN A 46 -2.57 10.36 0.50
CA ASN A 46 -2.61 10.74 1.92
C ASN A 46 -3.56 9.83 2.72
N ALA A 47 -4.75 9.59 2.17
CA ALA A 47 -5.75 8.68 2.71
C ALA A 47 -5.26 7.23 2.72
N SER A 48 -4.63 6.75 1.63
CA SER A 48 -4.04 5.41 1.58
C SER A 48 -2.94 5.23 2.63
N VAL A 49 -2.09 6.24 2.87
CA VAL A 49 -1.08 6.20 3.93
C VAL A 49 -1.73 6.08 5.31
N GLY A 50 -2.73 6.92 5.61
CA GLY A 50 -3.45 6.86 6.88
C GLY A 50 -4.12 5.50 7.11
N ILE A 51 -4.81 4.97 6.09
CA ILE A 51 -5.47 3.66 6.18
C ILE A 51 -4.44 2.54 6.38
N LEU A 52 -3.31 2.53 5.66
CA LEU A 52 -2.27 1.51 5.84
C LEU A 52 -1.59 1.62 7.23
N ALA A 53 -1.43 2.83 7.77
CA ALA A 53 -0.96 3.02 9.14
C ALA A 53 -1.96 2.48 10.17
N ALA A 54 -3.27 2.71 9.98
CA ALA A 54 -4.31 2.11 10.81
C ALA A 54 -4.34 0.58 10.70
N THR A 55 -4.18 0.03 9.49
CA THR A 55 -4.05 -1.42 9.25
C THR A 55 -2.85 -1.99 10.00
N ARG A 56 -1.70 -1.30 10.00
CA ARG A 56 -0.53 -1.70 10.79
C ARG A 56 -0.85 -1.78 12.28
N SER A 57 -1.50 -0.75 12.82
CA SER A 57 -1.93 -0.75 14.23
C SER A 57 -2.91 -1.88 14.54
N ALA A 58 -3.79 -2.23 13.60
CA ALA A 58 -4.69 -3.37 13.73
C ALA A 58 -3.92 -4.71 13.74
N VAL A 59 -2.98 -4.93 12.82
CA VAL A 59 -2.13 -6.13 12.78
C VAL A 59 -1.34 -6.30 14.07
N HIS A 60 -0.77 -5.23 14.62
CA HIS A 60 -0.11 -5.28 15.93
C HIS A 60 -1.07 -5.55 17.09
N SER A 61 -2.31 -5.04 17.02
CA SER A 61 -3.32 -5.24 18.06
C SER A 61 -3.88 -6.68 18.06
N PHE A 62 -3.91 -7.31 16.88
CA PHE A 62 -4.40 -8.66 16.61
C PHE A 62 -3.34 -9.48 15.83
N PRO A 63 -2.34 -10.07 16.51
CA PRO A 63 -1.25 -10.76 15.85
C PRO A 63 -1.68 -11.89 14.91
N LYS A 64 -2.79 -12.58 15.21
CA LYS A 64 -3.38 -13.63 14.37
C LYS A 64 -4.00 -13.15 13.05
N CYS A 65 -3.91 -11.85 12.74
CA CYS A 65 -4.25 -11.34 11.41
C CYS A 65 -3.16 -11.63 10.37
N ASP A 66 -2.00 -12.14 10.79
CA ASP A 66 -0.94 -12.68 9.94
C ASP A 66 -1.42 -13.78 8.99
N PHE A 67 -2.43 -14.56 9.35
CA PHE A 67 -3.06 -15.55 8.46
C PHE A 67 -3.50 -14.96 7.11
N LEU A 68 -3.84 -13.67 7.06
CA LEU A 68 -4.23 -13.02 5.80
C LEU A 68 -3.02 -12.75 4.87
N LEU A 69 -1.79 -12.95 5.34
CA LEU A 69 -0.57 -12.84 4.53
C LEU A 69 -0.24 -14.16 3.82
N ASP A 70 -0.78 -15.27 4.32
CA ASP A 70 -0.66 -16.58 3.71
C ASP A 70 -1.80 -16.84 2.72
N ASN A 71 -1.56 -17.75 1.78
CA ASN A 71 -2.57 -18.17 0.81
C ASN A 71 -3.36 -19.40 1.27
N GLU A 72 -3.21 -19.79 2.54
CA GLU A 72 -3.89 -20.96 3.11
C GLU A 72 -5.30 -20.60 3.58
N ILE A 73 -6.26 -21.44 3.22
CA ILE A 73 -7.66 -21.29 3.63
C ILE A 73 -7.85 -22.03 4.96
N GLN A 74 -8.22 -21.29 6.02
CA GLN A 74 -8.32 -21.82 7.39
C GLN A 74 -9.73 -22.35 7.75
N GLY A 75 -10.60 -22.62 6.78
CA GLY A 75 -11.96 -23.07 7.05
C GLY A 75 -12.79 -23.42 5.82
N SER A 76 -14.09 -23.64 6.04
CA SER A 76 -15.05 -23.86 4.96
C SER A 76 -15.67 -22.54 4.49
N GLY A 77 -16.13 -22.51 3.24
CA GLY A 77 -16.80 -21.35 2.65
C GLY A 77 -15.86 -20.38 1.93
N PHE A 78 -16.44 -19.31 1.38
CA PHE A 78 -15.74 -18.30 0.59
C PHE A 78 -15.81 -16.93 1.26
N TYR A 79 -14.81 -16.08 0.99
CA TYR A 79 -14.83 -14.69 1.42
C TYR A 79 -15.91 -13.91 0.65
N LEU A 80 -16.79 -13.21 1.37
CA LEU A 80 -17.89 -12.42 0.83
C LEU A 80 -17.76 -10.95 1.28
N PRO A 81 -17.17 -10.08 0.44
CA PRO A 81 -16.89 -8.69 0.82
C PRO A 81 -18.15 -7.86 1.07
N GLU A 82 -19.24 -8.16 0.37
CA GLU A 82 -20.50 -7.40 0.36
C GLU A 82 -21.37 -7.58 1.61
N LEU A 83 -21.03 -8.52 2.50
CA LEU A 83 -21.83 -8.75 3.72
C LEU A 83 -21.67 -7.58 4.70
N ASP A 84 -22.77 -7.09 5.25
CA ASP A 84 -22.73 -5.99 6.22
C ASP A 84 -22.04 -6.42 7.52
N GLU A 85 -22.33 -7.63 8.00
CA GLU A 85 -21.71 -8.18 9.20
C GLU A 85 -20.26 -8.64 8.94
N PRO A 86 -19.25 -7.96 9.50
CA PRO A 86 -17.85 -8.30 9.26
C PRO A 86 -17.47 -9.69 9.81
N GLU A 87 -18.22 -10.21 10.78
CA GLU A 87 -17.94 -11.52 11.38
C GLU A 87 -18.32 -12.69 10.48
N HIS A 88 -19.24 -12.48 9.54
CA HIS A 88 -19.78 -13.52 8.66
C HIS A 88 -19.18 -13.52 7.26
N CYS A 89 -18.29 -12.57 6.96
CA CYS A 89 -17.69 -12.45 5.64
C CYS A 89 -16.61 -13.51 5.33
N ASN A 90 -16.20 -14.33 6.30
CA ASN A 90 -15.13 -15.34 6.15
C ASN A 90 -13.79 -14.76 5.68
N ALA A 91 -13.34 -13.65 6.28
CA ALA A 91 -12.08 -13.01 5.92
C ALA A 91 -10.85 -13.93 6.06
N GLN A 92 -10.90 -14.93 6.95
CA GLN A 92 -9.83 -15.93 7.10
C GLN A 92 -9.64 -16.87 5.89
N ASN A 93 -10.57 -16.86 4.93
CA ASN A 93 -10.49 -17.68 3.72
C ASN A 93 -9.96 -16.88 2.51
N THR A 94 -9.31 -15.74 2.74
CA THR A 94 -8.71 -14.91 1.69
C THR A 94 -7.36 -14.34 2.15
N ALA A 95 -6.59 -13.81 1.20
CA ALA A 95 -5.29 -13.19 1.44
C ALA A 95 -5.27 -11.70 1.06
N LEU A 96 -4.30 -10.94 1.58
CA LEU A 96 -4.11 -9.50 1.33
C LEU A 96 -3.39 -9.22 0.00
N TRP A 97 -3.98 -9.65 -1.10
CA TRP A 97 -3.47 -9.40 -2.46
C TRP A 97 -3.28 -7.92 -2.79
N GLU A 98 -4.04 -7.04 -2.14
CA GLU A 98 -3.98 -5.60 -2.36
C GLU A 98 -2.64 -5.00 -1.97
N LEU A 99 -1.96 -5.59 -0.98
CA LEU A 99 -0.62 -5.15 -0.58
C LEU A 99 0.36 -5.29 -1.75
N HIS A 100 0.29 -6.37 -2.53
CA HIS A 100 1.16 -6.56 -3.69
C HIS A 100 0.98 -5.45 -4.74
N THR A 101 -0.26 -5.03 -4.98
CA THR A 101 -0.55 -3.92 -5.90
C THR A 101 -0.05 -2.59 -5.33
N LEU A 102 -0.24 -2.35 -4.03
CA LEU A 102 0.22 -1.12 -3.35
C LEU A 102 1.74 -0.98 -3.29
N GLN A 103 2.50 -2.08 -3.34
CA GLN A 103 3.95 -2.03 -3.48
C GLN A 103 4.42 -1.35 -4.78
N ARG A 104 3.55 -1.25 -5.79
CA ARG A 104 3.81 -0.56 -7.07
C ARG A 104 3.15 0.81 -7.16
N HIS A 105 2.60 1.31 -6.06
CA HIS A 105 1.94 2.61 -6.01
C HIS A 105 2.91 3.77 -6.32
N TYR A 106 2.43 4.84 -6.96
CA TYR A 106 3.29 5.97 -7.34
C TYR A 106 3.87 6.69 -6.10
N HIS A 107 3.11 6.76 -5.02
CA HIS A 107 3.56 7.39 -3.77
C HIS A 107 4.56 6.50 -3.02
N PRO A 108 5.81 6.95 -2.77
CA PRO A 108 6.85 6.10 -2.20
C PRO A 108 6.58 5.64 -0.77
N VAL A 109 5.84 6.42 0.03
CA VAL A 109 5.49 6.04 1.41
C VAL A 109 4.45 4.94 1.43
N VAL A 110 3.48 4.98 0.50
CA VAL A 110 2.49 3.89 0.34
C VAL A 110 3.21 2.58 0.01
N ARG A 111 4.17 2.61 -0.93
CA ARG A 111 4.99 1.43 -1.25
C ARG A 111 5.72 0.87 -0.03
N ARG A 112 6.35 1.75 0.77
CA ARG A 112 7.09 1.35 1.98
C ARG A 112 6.16 0.71 3.03
N LEU A 113 4.99 1.30 3.27
CA LEU A 113 3.99 0.75 4.17
C LEU A 113 3.46 -0.59 3.67
N ALA A 114 3.20 -0.73 2.37
CA ALA A 114 2.75 -1.97 1.77
C ALA A 114 3.80 -3.09 1.90
N VAL A 115 5.07 -2.82 1.61
CA VAL A 115 6.17 -3.79 1.82
C VAL A 115 6.25 -4.19 3.30
N HIS A 116 6.20 -3.23 4.21
CA HIS A 116 6.26 -3.50 5.65
C HIS A 116 5.11 -4.39 6.12
N LEU A 117 3.87 -4.10 5.68
CA LEU A 117 2.70 -4.90 6.01
C LEU A 117 2.77 -6.31 5.42
N SER A 118 3.25 -6.45 4.19
CA SER A 118 3.45 -7.76 3.55
C SER A 118 4.45 -8.66 4.30
N LEU A 119 5.33 -8.07 5.11
CA LEU A 119 6.30 -8.78 5.94
C LEU A 119 5.83 -8.99 7.38
N GLY A 120 4.54 -8.80 7.67
CA GLY A 120 3.97 -9.01 9.01
C GLY A 120 4.15 -7.83 9.96
N ALA A 121 4.45 -6.63 9.43
CA ALA A 121 4.69 -5.43 10.21
C ALA A 121 5.72 -5.62 11.35
N PRO A 122 6.97 -6.04 11.06
CA PRO A 122 7.94 -6.33 12.10
C PRO A 122 8.38 -5.06 12.84
N SER A 123 8.43 -5.12 14.17
CA SER A 123 8.87 -3.98 15.01
C SER A 123 10.37 -3.70 14.90
N GLU A 124 11.16 -4.72 14.56
CA GLU A 124 12.62 -4.68 14.50
C GLU A 124 13.15 -5.34 13.22
N GLY A 125 14.40 -5.06 12.86
CA GLY A 125 15.07 -5.64 11.69
C GLY A 125 15.03 -4.78 10.43
N SER A 126 15.54 -5.33 9.32
CA SER A 126 15.71 -4.62 8.04
C SER A 126 14.39 -4.22 7.38
N ALA A 127 13.29 -4.91 7.73
CA ALA A 127 11.94 -4.66 7.24
C ALA A 127 11.11 -3.74 8.14
N ALA A 128 11.67 -3.27 9.27
CA ALA A 128 10.99 -2.36 10.17
C ALA A 128 10.80 -0.98 9.52
N LEU A 129 9.68 -0.33 9.84
CA LEU A 129 9.46 1.05 9.42
C LEU A 129 10.43 1.99 10.14
N ARG A 130 10.83 3.04 9.41
CA ARG A 130 11.55 4.17 10.00
C ARG A 130 10.77 4.74 11.18
N VAL A 131 11.52 5.20 12.19
CA VAL A 131 10.97 5.78 13.43
C VAL A 131 9.96 6.91 13.14
N ASP A 132 10.25 7.71 12.12
CA ASP A 132 9.39 8.81 11.65
C ASP A 132 8.00 8.35 11.21
N LEU A 133 7.87 7.12 10.70
CA LEU A 133 6.60 6.55 10.23
C LEU A 133 5.97 5.63 11.29
N SER A 134 6.77 5.00 12.16
CA SER A 134 6.27 4.00 13.11
C SER A 134 5.67 4.61 14.38
N ARG A 135 6.15 5.79 14.80
CA ARG A 135 5.69 6.47 16.02
C ARG A 135 4.47 7.37 15.81
N ARG A 136 4.20 7.78 14.58
CA ARG A 136 3.14 8.73 14.25
C ARG A 136 1.79 8.05 14.15
N SER A 137 0.75 8.77 14.56
CA SER A 137 -0.62 8.28 14.44
C SER A 137 -1.06 8.25 12.97
N ALA A 138 -2.07 7.43 12.66
CA ALA A 138 -2.62 7.35 11.31
C ALA A 138 -3.19 8.70 10.84
N GLU A 139 -3.75 9.49 11.78
CA GLU A 139 -4.28 10.84 11.53
C GLU A 139 -3.17 11.84 11.21
N GLU A 140 -2.07 11.82 11.97
CA GLU A 140 -0.92 12.67 11.68
C GLU A 140 -0.36 12.38 10.28
N LEU A 141 -0.14 11.09 9.97
CA LEU A 141 0.37 10.69 8.67
C LEU A 141 -0.57 11.07 7.52
N PHE A 142 -1.88 11.05 7.75
CA PHE A 142 -2.86 11.53 6.77
C PHE A 142 -2.68 13.02 6.47
N GLU A 143 -2.48 13.85 7.49
CA GLU A 143 -2.28 15.29 7.31
C GLU A 143 -0.89 15.60 6.71
N ASP A 144 0.17 14.92 7.13
CA ASP A 144 1.54 15.18 6.63
C ASP A 144 1.71 14.96 5.12
N TYR A 145 1.01 13.96 4.61
CA TYR A 145 1.06 13.55 3.21
C TYR A 145 -0.09 14.15 2.40
N SER A 146 -0.87 15.05 3.01
CA SER A 146 -1.91 15.81 2.35
C SER A 146 -1.33 16.69 1.26
N VAL A 147 -1.99 16.70 0.10
CA VAL A 147 -1.60 17.52 -1.06
C VAL A 147 -2.32 18.87 -1.08
N ARG A 148 -3.02 19.25 0.00
CA ARG A 148 -3.78 20.50 0.10
C ARG A 148 -2.92 21.74 -0.13
N ASP A 149 -1.68 21.71 0.35
CA ASP A 149 -0.73 22.83 0.24
C ASP A 149 0.02 22.83 -1.10
N MET A 150 -0.42 22.04 -2.08
CA MET A 150 0.21 21.88 -3.41
C MET A 150 1.68 21.42 -3.35
N THR A 151 2.12 20.90 -2.21
CA THR A 151 3.43 20.31 -2.01
C THR A 151 3.36 18.79 -2.09
N PHE A 152 4.28 18.17 -2.83
CA PHE A 152 4.42 16.72 -2.84
C PHE A 152 5.41 16.31 -1.75
N ASN A 153 4.94 15.64 -0.71
CA ASN A 153 5.76 15.08 0.35
C ASN A 153 5.77 13.55 0.21
N PRO A 154 6.92 12.88 0.08
CA PRO A 154 8.25 13.43 -0.16
C PRO A 154 8.37 13.97 -1.58
N ALA A 155 9.26 14.95 -1.83
CA ALA A 155 9.42 15.58 -3.14
C ALA A 155 9.57 14.56 -4.28
N VAL A 156 8.96 14.85 -5.43
CA VAL A 156 9.03 13.99 -6.62
C VAL A 156 10.50 13.89 -7.02
N ALA A 157 11.03 12.66 -7.07
CA ALA A 157 12.38 12.44 -7.53
C ALA A 157 12.51 12.93 -8.98
N ALA A 158 13.55 13.73 -9.24
CA ALA A 158 13.86 14.14 -10.61
C ALA A 158 14.03 12.89 -11.49
N PRO A 159 13.58 12.91 -12.75
CA PRO A 159 13.77 11.78 -13.66
C PRO A 159 15.25 11.42 -13.68
N SER A 160 15.57 10.14 -13.45
CA SER A 160 16.95 9.69 -13.51
C SER A 160 17.51 10.07 -14.89
N THR A 161 18.56 10.87 -14.94
CA THR A 161 19.34 11.11 -16.15
C THR A 161 20.03 9.79 -16.49
N LYS A 162 19.29 8.83 -17.04
CA LYS A 162 19.92 7.72 -17.76
C LYS A 162 20.72 8.41 -18.85
N LYS A 163 22.05 8.23 -18.86
CA LYS A 163 22.85 8.49 -20.06
C LYS A 163 22.03 7.92 -21.22
N LYS A 164 21.81 8.71 -22.28
CA LYS A 164 21.17 8.22 -23.51
C LYS A 164 21.82 6.86 -23.80
N ASP A 165 21.11 5.77 -23.53
CA ASP A 165 21.54 4.47 -24.00
C ASP A 165 21.49 4.65 -25.52
N HIS A 166 22.65 4.77 -26.13
CA HIS A 166 22.75 4.78 -27.58
C HIS A 166 22.10 3.47 -28.00
N PHE A 167 20.96 3.55 -28.68
CA PHE A 167 20.16 2.40 -29.06
C PHE A 167 20.93 1.60 -30.12
N THR A 168 21.91 0.81 -29.68
CA THR A 168 22.80 0.02 -30.55
C THR A 168 22.05 -1.08 -31.29
N VAL A 169 20.92 -1.53 -30.77
CA VAL A 169 20.05 -2.54 -31.39
C VAL A 169 19.33 -1.99 -32.64
N GLY A 170 19.11 -0.67 -32.71
CA GLY A 170 18.51 -0.05 -33.91
C GLY A 170 19.40 -0.14 -35.13
N ALA A 171 20.72 -0.05 -34.94
CA ALA A 171 21.67 -0.22 -36.02
C ALA A 171 21.52 -1.61 -36.66
N THR A 172 21.37 -2.67 -35.86
CA THR A 172 21.20 -4.05 -36.38
C THR A 172 19.88 -4.33 -37.09
N LEU A 173 18.89 -3.44 -36.98
CA LEU A 173 17.59 -3.59 -37.65
C LEU A 173 17.55 -2.93 -39.05
N LEU A 174 18.54 -2.10 -39.35
CA LEU A 174 18.65 -1.42 -40.65
C LEU A 174 19.43 -2.32 -41.61
N ASP A 175 18.89 -2.51 -42.82
CA ASP A 175 19.63 -3.10 -43.92
C ASP A 175 20.90 -2.27 -44.23
N ALA A 176 21.95 -2.91 -44.75
CA ALA A 176 23.27 -2.30 -44.91
C ALA A 176 23.25 -1.02 -45.78
N GLU A 177 22.35 -0.97 -46.76
CA GLU A 177 22.11 0.21 -47.60
C GLU A 177 21.45 1.37 -46.83
N LEU A 178 20.53 1.04 -45.93
CA LEU A 178 19.80 2.03 -45.13
C LEU A 178 20.70 2.63 -44.04
N GLN A 179 21.60 1.82 -43.47
CA GLN A 179 22.66 2.28 -42.57
C GLN A 179 23.56 3.34 -43.22
N ARG A 180 24.09 3.07 -44.42
CA ARG A 180 24.96 4.02 -45.14
C ARG A 180 24.27 5.35 -45.41
N ARG A 181 22.98 5.31 -45.78
CA ARG A 181 22.20 6.54 -46.01
C ARG A 181 21.99 7.32 -44.73
N ALA A 182 21.67 6.64 -43.62
CA ALA A 182 21.51 7.30 -42.32
C ALA A 182 22.82 7.98 -41.87
N GLU A 183 23.97 7.31 -42.04
CA GLU A 183 25.28 7.85 -41.70
C GLU A 183 25.66 9.06 -42.58
N SER A 184 25.32 9.04 -43.88
CA SER A 184 25.56 10.17 -44.79
C SER A 184 24.75 11.43 -44.48
N ILE A 185 23.64 11.30 -43.75
CA ILE A 185 22.78 12.42 -43.35
C ILE A 185 23.19 12.98 -41.99
N LEU A 186 23.87 12.17 -41.17
CA LEU A 186 24.32 12.52 -39.82
C LEU A 186 25.74 13.14 -39.77
N THR A 187 26.46 13.16 -40.90
CA THR A 187 27.74 13.87 -41.09
C THR A 187 27.53 15.20 -41.81
#